data_AF-A0A2G6M0K1-F1
#
_entry.id   AF-A0A2G6M0K1-F1
#
_cell.length_a   1.000
_cell.length_b   1.000
_cell.length_c   1.000
_cell.angle_alpha   90.00
_cell.angle_beta   90.00
_cell.angle_gamma   90.00
#
_symmetry.space_group_name_H-M   'P 1'
#
loop_
_entity.id
_entity.type
_entity.pdbx_description
1 polymer ?
#
loop_
_entity_poly.entity_id
_entity_poly.type
_entity_poly.pdbx_seq_one_letter_code
_entity_poly.pdbx_strand_id
1 'polypeptide(L)'
;MIKKEILDTLKQAGTFAILALIIPVVYLVNSLRLENNQDFIHYLDWGLTFLFPALILYMSWSIFGKEDSEDSWDYLRTLPVGRWKLFLIKTLPRIVLTIPIVCWMTFYRWGWTMYPEGNTMLWITVSLLTASSGFFLGLAERKNPAMVLLFSLPVLFLTEYVEGTGLSWETSIWFFLNVMKPNGWEYAGLFFWFSRISLLLFTLIPAALPVLALIPLYRDWNSCSKKAMSLKAAKRMAIPVMVLVAIHLI
;
A
#
# COMPACT_ATOMS: atom_id res chain seq x y z
N MET A 1 5.31 21.60 -13.87
CA MET A 1 4.65 20.31 -13.64
C MET A 1 4.82 19.82 -12.19
N ILE A 2 6.05 19.57 -11.72
CA ILE A 2 6.31 19.08 -10.34
C ILE A 2 5.68 19.96 -9.25
N LYS A 3 5.84 21.29 -9.31
CA LYS A 3 5.23 22.21 -8.32
C LYS A 3 3.69 22.07 -8.24
N LYS A 4 3.03 21.88 -9.39
CA LYS A 4 1.58 21.66 -9.46
C LYS A 4 1.22 20.33 -8.79
N GLU A 5 1.95 19.25 -9.12
CA GLU A 5 1.72 17.92 -8.54
C GLU A 5 1.93 17.90 -7.02
N ILE A 6 2.94 18.58 -6.49
CA ILE A 6 3.16 18.71 -5.05
C ILE A 6 1.96 19.40 -4.39
N LEU A 7 1.53 20.54 -4.95
CA LEU A 7 0.43 21.32 -4.39
C LEU A 7 -0.89 20.54 -4.45
N ASP A 8 -1.13 19.81 -5.54
CA ASP A 8 -2.30 18.96 -5.70
C ASP A 8 -2.28 17.77 -4.74
N THR A 9 -1.11 17.15 -4.54
CA THR A 9 -0.93 16.05 -3.57
C THR A 9 -1.15 16.53 -2.14
N LEU A 10 -0.64 17.71 -1.78
CA LEU A 10 -0.88 18.34 -0.47
C LEU A 10 -2.37 18.65 -0.25
N LYS A 11 -3.07 19.15 -1.27
CA LYS A 11 -4.53 19.37 -1.20
C LYS A 11 -5.30 18.06 -0.98
N GLN A 12 -4.93 17.00 -1.70
CA GLN A 12 -5.54 15.67 -1.56
C GLN A 12 -5.30 15.12 -0.14
N ALA A 13 -4.07 15.18 0.34
CA ALA A 13 -3.72 14.75 1.69
C ALA A 13 -4.42 15.58 2.76
N GLY A 14 -4.47 16.91 2.61
CA GLY A 14 -5.18 17.80 3.54
C GLY A 14 -6.68 17.55 3.58
N THR A 15 -7.30 17.28 2.43
CA THR A 15 -8.72 16.92 2.35
C THR A 15 -8.98 15.61 3.09
N PHE A 16 -8.10 14.63 2.92
CA PHE A 16 -8.21 13.34 3.61
C PHE A 16 -7.91 13.46 5.11
N ALA A 17 -7.00 14.34 5.52
CA ALA A 17 -6.67 14.58 6.92
C ALA A 17 -7.87 15.09 7.74
N ILE A 18 -8.86 15.72 7.10
CA ILE A 18 -10.13 16.07 7.75
C ILE A 18 -10.86 14.82 8.27
N LEU A 19 -10.73 13.67 7.61
CA LEU A 19 -11.30 12.40 8.10
C LEU A 19 -10.66 11.96 9.42
N ALA A 20 -9.43 12.37 9.73
CA ALA A 20 -8.84 12.10 11.04
C ALA A 20 -9.57 12.80 12.19
N LEU A 21 -10.28 13.91 11.91
CA LEU A 21 -11.14 14.57 12.91
C LEU A 21 -12.37 13.72 13.29
N ILE A 22 -12.69 12.68 12.51
CA ILE A 22 -13.77 11.74 12.85
C ILE A 22 -13.34 10.86 14.03
N ILE A 23 -12.05 10.53 14.17
CA ILE A 23 -11.55 9.66 15.26
C ILE A 23 -11.99 10.14 16.66
N PRO A 24 -11.76 11.40 17.07
CA PRO A 24 -12.19 11.86 18.39
C PRO A 24 -13.72 11.89 18.54
N VAL A 25 -14.48 12.12 17.46
CA VAL A 25 -15.95 12.06 17.52
C VAL A 25 -16.40 10.63 17.78
N VAL A 26 -15.86 9.65 17.05
CA VAL A 26 -16.19 8.23 17.24
C VAL A 26 -15.75 7.75 18.62
N TYR A 27 -14.60 8.21 19.12
CA TYR A 27 -14.14 7.92 20.48
C TYR A 27 -15.15 8.29 21.57
N LEU A 28 -15.80 9.45 21.44
CA LEU A 28 -16.77 9.93 22.42
C LEU A 28 -18.07 9.12 22.44
N VAL A 29 -18.47 8.55 21.30
CA VAL A 29 -19.76 7.85 21.14
C VAL A 29 -19.64 6.33 21.17
N ASN A 30 -18.43 5.78 21.03
CA ASN A 30 -18.22 4.34 20.96
C ASN A 30 -18.38 3.67 22.34
N SER A 31 -19.46 2.89 22.51
CA SER A 31 -19.74 2.14 23.74
C SER A 31 -18.67 1.07 24.04
N LEU A 32 -18.08 0.45 23.01
CA LEU A 32 -17.02 -0.55 23.16
C LEU A 32 -15.78 0.02 23.87
N ARG A 33 -15.53 1.32 23.74
CA ARG A 33 -14.48 2.00 24.50
C ARG A 33 -14.79 1.98 26.00
N LEU A 34 -16.02 2.32 26.37
CA LEU A 34 -16.46 2.39 27.75
C LEU A 34 -16.45 1.01 28.41
N GLU A 35 -16.83 -0.03 27.65
CA GLU A 35 -16.81 -1.42 28.10
C GLU A 35 -15.39 -1.95 28.31
N ASN A 36 -14.46 -1.66 27.40
CA ASN A 36 -13.08 -2.14 27.47
C ASN A 36 -12.10 -1.18 28.19
N ASN A 37 -12.60 -0.08 28.74
CA ASN A 37 -11.83 1.00 29.37
C ASN A 37 -10.62 1.46 28.53
N GLN A 38 -10.81 1.55 27.20
CA GLN A 38 -9.74 1.91 26.27
C GLN A 38 -9.38 3.39 26.36
N ASP A 39 -8.09 3.67 26.46
CA ASP A 39 -7.57 5.04 26.45
C ASP A 39 -7.68 5.67 25.05
N PHE A 40 -7.62 7.01 25.01
CA PHE A 40 -7.72 7.75 23.75
C PHE A 40 -6.55 7.45 22.81
N ILE A 41 -5.39 7.21 23.39
CA ILE A 41 -4.14 6.91 22.70
C ILE A 41 -4.29 5.62 21.87
N HIS A 42 -4.79 4.53 22.47
CA HIS A 42 -4.99 3.27 21.77
C HIS A 42 -6.04 3.39 20.66
N TYR A 43 -7.12 4.14 20.91
CA TYR A 43 -8.15 4.38 19.92
C TYR A 43 -7.65 5.20 18.73
N LEU A 44 -6.78 6.18 18.99
CA LEU A 44 -6.13 6.98 17.96
C LEU A 44 -5.19 6.13 17.10
N ASP A 45 -4.41 5.22 17.71
CA ASP A 45 -3.54 4.30 16.97
C ASP A 45 -4.35 3.40 16.02
N TRP A 46 -5.47 2.84 16.48
CA TRP A 46 -6.38 2.06 15.63
C TRP A 46 -6.96 2.89 14.49
N GLY A 47 -7.48 4.09 14.79
CA GLY A 47 -8.04 4.98 13.78
C GLY A 47 -7.03 5.35 12.70
N LEU A 48 -5.79 5.67 13.10
CA LEU A 48 -4.71 5.99 12.16
C LEU A 48 -4.26 4.77 11.34
N THR A 49 -4.27 3.58 11.96
CA THR A 49 -3.94 2.31 11.31
C THR A 49 -4.88 2.02 10.14
N PHE A 50 -6.18 2.30 10.25
CA PHE A 50 -7.13 2.17 9.14
C PHE A 50 -7.13 3.35 8.17
N LEU A 51 -6.97 4.58 8.68
CA LEU A 51 -6.96 5.77 7.84
C LEU A 51 -5.76 5.83 6.92
N PHE A 52 -4.61 5.28 7.32
CA PHE A 52 -3.38 5.37 6.53
C PHE A 52 -3.44 4.57 5.21
N PRO A 53 -3.83 3.28 5.18
CA PRO A 53 -4.12 2.57 3.94
C PRO A 53 -5.15 3.28 3.06
N ALA A 54 -6.22 3.81 3.68
CA ALA A 54 -7.25 4.53 2.95
C ALA A 54 -6.72 5.83 2.33
N LEU A 55 -5.81 6.55 3.00
CA LEU A 55 -5.10 7.72 2.48
C LEU A 55 -4.24 7.33 1.27
N ILE A 56 -3.45 6.26 1.37
CA ILE A 56 -2.59 5.80 0.29
C ILE A 56 -3.42 5.38 -0.93
N LEU A 57 -4.50 4.62 -0.71
CA LEU A 57 -5.43 4.21 -1.77
C LEU A 57 -6.07 5.43 -2.43
N TYR A 58 -6.54 6.39 -1.63
CA TYR A 58 -7.13 7.63 -2.13
C TYR A 58 -6.14 8.42 -2.99
N MET A 59 -4.93 8.68 -2.49
CA MET A 59 -3.89 9.43 -3.21
C MET A 59 -3.44 8.74 -4.50
N SER A 60 -3.40 7.41 -4.48
CA SER A 60 -3.04 6.58 -5.63
C SER A 60 -4.14 6.57 -6.69
N TRP A 61 -5.39 6.49 -6.25
CA TRP A 61 -6.56 6.57 -7.12
C TRP A 61 -6.70 7.93 -7.81
N SER A 62 -6.38 9.01 -7.09
CA SER A 62 -6.51 10.39 -7.57
C SER A 62 -5.33 10.90 -8.40
N ILE A 63 -4.38 10.04 -8.81
CA ILE A 63 -3.16 10.41 -9.56
C ILE A 63 -3.47 11.20 -10.84
N PHE A 64 -4.50 10.76 -11.58
CA PHE A 64 -4.99 11.43 -12.79
C PHE A 64 -6.38 12.06 -12.56
N GLY A 65 -6.69 12.37 -11.30
CA GLY A 65 -7.94 12.95 -10.81
C GLY A 65 -8.49 14.02 -11.75
N LYS A 66 -7.63 15.02 -11.98
CA LYS A 66 -7.92 16.23 -12.73
C LYS A 66 -7.94 16.03 -14.23
N GLU A 67 -7.05 15.21 -14.76
CA GLU A 67 -6.98 14.97 -16.21
C GLU A 67 -8.19 14.21 -16.72
N ASP A 68 -8.80 13.36 -15.88
CA ASP A 68 -10.10 12.76 -16.17
C ASP A 68 -11.28 13.75 -16.06
N SER A 69 -11.19 14.80 -15.24
CA SER A 69 -12.28 15.79 -15.12
C SER A 69 -12.18 16.89 -16.18
N GLU A 70 -10.97 17.22 -16.61
CA GLU A 70 -10.68 18.24 -17.63
C GLU A 70 -10.58 17.65 -19.05
N ASP A 71 -10.78 16.34 -19.19
CA ASP A 71 -10.58 15.56 -20.42
C ASP A 71 -9.23 15.82 -21.12
N SER A 72 -8.19 16.10 -20.33
CA SER A 72 -6.86 16.53 -20.80
C SER A 72 -5.89 15.36 -20.99
N TRP A 73 -6.42 14.17 -21.26
CA TRP A 73 -5.62 12.95 -21.47
C TRP A 73 -4.76 12.99 -22.71
N ASP A 74 -5.29 13.57 -23.78
CA ASP A 74 -4.53 13.71 -25.03
C ASP A 74 -3.40 14.73 -24.88
N TYR A 75 -3.59 15.75 -24.03
CA TYR A 75 -2.51 16.66 -23.66
C TYR A 75 -1.37 15.95 -22.90
N LEU A 76 -1.70 15.05 -21.96
CA LEU A 76 -0.69 14.25 -21.26
C LEU A 76 0.18 13.41 -22.21
N ARG A 77 -0.41 12.93 -23.31
CA ARG A 77 0.27 12.09 -24.31
C ARG A 77 1.16 12.88 -25.27
N THR A 78 0.85 14.15 -25.51
CA THR A 78 1.61 15.03 -26.41
C THR A 78 2.75 15.77 -25.71
N LEU A 79 2.81 15.72 -24.38
CA LEU A 79 3.91 16.34 -23.63
C LEU A 79 5.28 15.77 -24.04
N PRO A 80 6.29 16.64 -24.25
CA PRO A 80 7.67 16.22 -24.54
C PRO A 80 8.39 15.74 -23.27
N VAL A 81 7.70 14.95 -22.44
CA VAL A 81 8.20 14.40 -21.18
C VAL A 81 8.34 12.90 -21.35
N GLY A 82 9.54 12.40 -21.08
CA GLY A 82 9.80 10.96 -21.12
C GLY A 82 8.86 10.20 -20.19
N ARG A 83 8.46 8.99 -20.60
CA ARG A 83 7.54 8.12 -19.86
C ARG A 83 7.98 7.90 -18.40
N TRP A 84 9.24 7.55 -18.16
CA TRP A 84 9.76 7.40 -16.79
C TRP A 84 9.69 8.69 -15.97
N LYS A 85 9.92 9.83 -16.61
CA LYS A 85 9.84 11.14 -15.96
C LYS A 85 8.40 11.48 -15.57
N LEU A 86 7.41 11.15 -16.41
CA LEU A 86 5.99 11.31 -16.06
C LEU A 86 5.60 10.43 -14.85
N PHE A 87 6.04 9.17 -14.84
CA PHE A 87 5.84 8.26 -13.70
C PHE A 87 6.39 8.87 -12.42
N LEU A 88 7.66 9.30 -12.41
CA LEU A 88 8.28 9.88 -11.23
C LEU A 88 7.59 11.18 -10.79
N ILE A 89 7.24 12.07 -11.73
CA ILE A 89 6.56 13.33 -11.42
C ILE A 89 5.21 13.10 -10.73
N LYS A 90 4.48 12.06 -11.12
CA LYS A 90 3.18 11.70 -10.55
C LYS A 90 3.32 10.90 -9.25
N THR A 91 4.19 9.91 -9.20
CA THR A 91 4.26 8.96 -8.08
C THR A 91 5.09 9.48 -6.91
N LEU A 92 6.21 10.18 -7.18
CA LEU A 92 7.16 10.59 -6.15
C LEU A 92 6.56 11.53 -5.08
N PRO A 93 5.79 12.59 -5.41
CA PRO A 93 5.23 13.47 -4.39
C PRO A 93 4.33 12.74 -3.38
N ARG A 94 3.64 11.70 -3.84
CA ARG A 94 2.73 10.88 -3.02
C ARG A 94 3.53 10.00 -2.06
N ILE A 95 4.57 9.34 -2.57
CA ILE A 95 5.49 8.53 -1.74
C ILE A 95 6.16 9.42 -0.69
N VAL A 96 6.70 10.57 -1.08
CA VAL A 96 7.36 11.50 -0.16
C VAL A 96 6.41 11.98 0.93
N LEU A 97 5.13 12.22 0.61
CA LEU A 97 4.14 12.64 1.59
C LEU A 97 3.75 11.52 2.57
N THR A 98 3.79 10.26 2.15
CA THR A 98 3.50 9.11 3.03
C THR A 98 4.63 8.82 4.02
N ILE A 99 5.90 9.11 3.68
CA ILE A 99 7.06 8.77 4.52
C ILE A 99 6.97 9.37 5.94
N PRO A 100 6.69 10.67 6.13
CA PRO A 100 6.55 11.24 7.47
C PRO A 100 5.49 10.55 8.33
N ILE A 101 4.39 10.11 7.72
CA ILE A 101 3.30 9.42 8.42
C ILE A 101 3.77 8.03 8.86
N VAL A 102 4.46 7.30 7.97
CA VAL A 102 5.06 6.00 8.34
C VAL A 102 6.08 6.17 9.46
N CYS A 103 6.98 7.16 9.36
CA CYS A 103 7.97 7.45 10.39
C CYS A 103 7.31 7.81 11.73
N TRP A 104 6.21 8.58 11.72
CA TRP A 104 5.44 8.89 12.92
C TRP A 104 4.85 7.62 13.55
N MET A 105 4.15 6.79 12.76
CA MET A 105 3.55 5.53 13.24
C MET A 105 4.62 4.60 13.85
N THR A 106 5.80 4.54 13.22
CA THR A 106 6.94 3.80 13.74
C THR A 106 7.47 4.37 15.06
N PHE A 107 7.78 5.67 15.10
CA PHE A 107 8.38 6.29 16.28
C PHE A 107 7.45 6.23 17.50
N TYR A 108 6.16 6.42 17.27
CA TYR A 108 5.13 6.30 18.29
C TYR A 108 5.06 4.88 18.89
N ARG A 109 5.05 3.85 18.03
CA ARG A 109 5.04 2.44 18.45
C ARG A 109 6.35 1.99 19.07
N TRP A 110 7.46 2.65 18.75
CA TRP A 110 8.78 2.38 19.34
C TRP A 110 8.83 2.66 20.84
N GLY A 111 8.04 3.63 21.32
CA GLY A 111 7.91 3.92 22.75
C GLY A 111 7.19 2.83 23.56
N TRP A 112 6.50 1.90 22.89
CA TRP A 112 5.60 0.92 23.52
C TRP A 112 5.98 -0.55 23.20
N THR A 113 6.74 -0.81 22.13
CA THR A 113 7.10 -2.18 21.70
C THR A 113 8.58 -2.30 21.34
N MET A 114 9.27 -3.33 21.87
CA MET A 114 10.70 -3.59 21.63
C MET A 114 11.06 -4.03 20.19
N TYR A 115 10.09 -4.10 19.26
CA TYR A 115 10.31 -4.63 17.89
C TYR A 115 9.70 -3.74 16.79
N PRO A 116 10.36 -2.63 16.42
CA PRO A 116 9.80 -1.59 15.53
C PRO A 116 10.25 -1.69 14.07
N GLU A 117 11.32 -2.45 13.79
CA GLU A 117 12.01 -2.37 12.49
C GLU A 117 11.27 -3.09 11.36
N GLY A 118 10.50 -4.14 11.67
CA GLY A 118 9.77 -4.92 10.66
C GLY A 118 8.61 -4.15 10.01
N ASN A 119 7.81 -3.44 10.80
CA ASN A 119 6.59 -2.77 10.31
C ASN A 119 6.88 -1.53 9.47
N THR A 120 7.98 -0.83 9.74
CA THR A 120 8.33 0.42 9.06
C THR A 120 8.67 0.20 7.58
N MET A 121 9.56 -0.76 7.29
CA MET A 121 9.91 -1.09 5.92
C MET A 121 8.71 -1.63 5.15
N LEU A 122 7.82 -2.39 5.80
CA LEU A 122 6.59 -2.87 5.18
C LEU A 122 5.66 -1.72 4.82
N TRP A 123 5.42 -0.76 5.70
CA TRP A 123 4.57 0.41 5.39
C TRP A 123 5.14 1.29 4.28
N ILE A 124 6.47 1.46 4.22
CA ILE A 124 7.14 2.13 3.09
C ILE A 124 6.91 1.34 1.79
N THR A 125 7.04 0.01 1.85
CA THR A 125 6.84 -0.89 0.71
C THR A 125 5.39 -0.82 0.20
N VAL A 126 4.40 -0.86 1.09
CA VAL A 126 2.99 -0.67 0.77
C VAL A 126 2.76 0.68 0.12
N SER A 127 3.33 1.76 0.66
CA SER A 127 3.21 3.12 0.11
C SER A 127 3.78 3.22 -1.30
N LEU A 128 4.99 2.69 -1.52
CA LEU A 128 5.68 2.70 -2.81
C LEU A 128 4.89 1.91 -3.87
N LEU A 129 4.42 0.72 -3.52
CA LEU A 129 3.78 -0.19 -4.46
C LEU A 129 2.36 0.25 -4.78
N THR A 130 1.61 0.74 -3.80
CA THR A 130 0.26 1.28 -4.02
C THR A 130 0.30 2.54 -4.87
N ALA A 131 1.24 3.45 -4.62
CA ALA A 131 1.41 4.65 -5.46
C ALA A 131 1.80 4.27 -6.90
N SER A 132 2.69 3.28 -7.06
CA SER A 132 3.13 2.80 -8.37
C SER A 132 2.02 2.11 -9.15
N SER A 133 1.24 1.24 -8.50
CA SER A 133 0.10 0.56 -9.13
C SER A 133 -1.05 1.52 -9.42
N GLY A 134 -1.30 2.50 -8.55
CA GLY A 134 -2.26 3.59 -8.80
C GLY A 134 -1.95 4.37 -10.07
N PHE A 135 -0.66 4.62 -10.36
CA PHE A 135 -0.27 5.24 -11.62
C PHE A 135 -0.69 4.39 -12.82
N PHE A 136 -0.37 3.09 -12.82
CA PHE A 136 -0.71 2.22 -13.95
C PHE A 136 -2.22 2.03 -14.14
N LEU A 137 -2.98 2.01 -13.04
CA LEU A 137 -4.44 1.97 -13.08
C LEU A 137 -5.05 3.26 -13.57
N GLY A 138 -4.42 4.38 -13.22
CA GLY A 138 -4.78 5.67 -13.76
C GLY A 138 -4.68 5.71 -15.28
N LEU A 139 -3.71 5.00 -15.88
CA LEU A 139 -3.63 4.84 -17.34
C LEU A 139 -4.80 4.03 -17.90
N ALA A 140 -5.31 3.08 -17.13
CA ALA A 140 -6.51 2.31 -17.46
C ALA A 140 -7.78 3.11 -17.10
N GLU A 141 -8.95 2.58 -17.46
CA GLU A 141 -10.22 3.20 -17.09
C GLU A 141 -10.45 3.10 -15.58
N ARG A 142 -10.04 4.12 -14.82
CA ARG A 142 -10.17 4.14 -13.36
C ARG A 142 -11.61 3.87 -12.93
N LYS A 143 -12.60 4.51 -13.56
CA LYS A 143 -14.03 4.42 -13.19
C LYS A 143 -14.60 2.99 -13.26
N ASN A 144 -13.88 2.03 -13.80
CA ASN A 144 -14.27 0.64 -13.80
C ASN A 144 -14.17 0.04 -12.38
N PRO A 145 -15.29 -0.35 -11.74
CA PRO A 145 -15.31 -0.89 -10.38
C PRO A 145 -14.46 -2.16 -10.22
N ALA A 146 -14.37 -2.98 -11.27
CA ALA A 146 -13.54 -4.19 -11.25
C ALA A 146 -12.04 -3.85 -11.13
N MET A 147 -11.59 -2.77 -11.76
CA MET A 147 -10.20 -2.31 -11.66
C MET A 147 -9.89 -1.77 -10.26
N VAL A 148 -10.87 -1.14 -9.59
CA VAL A 148 -10.75 -0.69 -8.20
C VAL A 148 -10.57 -1.88 -7.26
N LEU A 149 -11.39 -2.91 -7.42
CA LEU A 149 -11.31 -4.12 -6.60
C LEU A 149 -9.98 -4.85 -6.80
N LEU A 150 -9.57 -5.04 -8.05
CA LEU A 150 -8.28 -5.68 -8.38
C LEU A 150 -7.08 -4.90 -7.83
N PHE A 151 -7.23 -3.58 -7.63
CA PHE A 151 -6.22 -2.72 -7.04
C PHE A 151 -6.20 -2.74 -5.52
N SER A 152 -7.38 -2.71 -4.89
CA SER A 152 -7.48 -2.67 -3.43
C SER A 152 -7.08 -4.00 -2.81
N LEU A 153 -7.34 -5.13 -3.46
CA LEU A 153 -7.06 -6.47 -2.93
C LEU A 153 -5.59 -6.69 -2.51
N PRO A 154 -4.57 -6.41 -3.35
CA PRO A 154 -3.17 -6.48 -2.93
C PRO A 154 -2.83 -5.56 -1.75
N VAL A 155 -3.41 -4.37 -1.70
CA VAL A 155 -3.15 -3.41 -0.62
C VAL A 155 -3.75 -3.90 0.69
N LEU A 156 -4.99 -4.40 0.65
CA LEU A 156 -5.69 -4.97 1.80
C LEU A 156 -4.96 -6.22 2.33
N PHE A 157 -4.53 -7.11 1.43
CA PHE A 157 -3.72 -8.27 1.79
C PHE A 157 -2.43 -7.84 2.50
N LEU A 158 -1.71 -6.84 1.97
CA LEU A 158 -0.48 -6.37 2.60
C LEU A 158 -0.72 -5.68 3.94
N THR A 159 -1.82 -4.95 4.11
CA THR A 159 -2.15 -4.31 5.40
C THR A 159 -2.50 -5.33 6.48
N GLU A 160 -3.20 -6.41 6.10
CA GLU A 160 -3.49 -7.53 7.01
C GLU A 160 -2.21 -8.23 7.48
N TYR A 161 -1.25 -8.46 6.58
CA TYR A 161 0.07 -8.98 6.92
C TYR A 161 0.89 -8.04 7.81
N VAL A 162 0.68 -6.73 7.73
CA VAL A 162 1.35 -5.72 8.56
C VAL A 162 0.76 -5.64 9.97
N GLU A 163 -0.54 -5.89 10.11
CA GLU A 163 -1.25 -5.81 11.40
C GLU A 163 -1.25 -7.10 12.21
N GLY A 164 -0.85 -8.23 11.63
CA GLY A 164 -0.45 -9.41 12.39
C GLY A 164 -1.40 -10.59 12.33
N THR A 165 -1.71 -11.08 11.12
CA THR A 165 -2.06 -12.50 11.00
C THR A 165 -0.81 -13.34 11.20
N GLY A 166 -0.82 -14.21 12.21
CA GLY A 166 0.28 -15.03 12.72
C GLY A 166 1.05 -15.89 11.72
N LEU A 167 0.70 -15.91 10.43
CA LEU A 167 1.36 -16.69 9.39
C LEU A 167 2.88 -16.56 9.39
N SER A 168 3.49 -15.37 9.51
CA SER A 168 4.96 -15.25 9.50
C SER A 168 5.61 -15.72 10.80
N TRP A 169 4.96 -15.51 11.95
CA TRP A 169 5.50 -15.93 13.25
C TRP A 169 5.30 -17.43 13.46
N GLU A 170 4.12 -17.95 13.14
CA GLU A 170 3.76 -19.36 13.21
C GLU A 170 4.54 -20.20 12.20
N THR A 171 4.72 -19.75 10.94
CA THR A 171 5.59 -20.47 9.99
C THR A 171 7.06 -20.39 10.40
N SER A 172 7.53 -19.26 10.93
CA SER A 172 8.90 -19.15 11.44
C SER A 172 9.12 -20.04 12.67
N ILE A 173 8.20 -20.05 13.64
CA ILE A 173 8.24 -20.93 14.81
C ILE A 173 8.11 -22.38 14.39
N TRP A 174 7.19 -22.71 13.47
CA TRP A 174 7.02 -24.06 12.98
C TRP A 174 8.29 -24.55 12.28
N PHE A 175 8.93 -23.71 11.46
CA PHE A 175 10.21 -24.04 10.83
C PHE A 175 11.33 -24.18 11.88
N PHE A 176 11.36 -23.32 12.89
CA PHE A 176 12.30 -23.42 14.01
C PHE A 176 12.12 -24.74 14.77
N LEU A 177 10.89 -25.07 15.18
CA LEU A 177 10.60 -26.26 15.98
C LEU A 177 10.76 -27.56 15.19
N ASN A 178 10.44 -27.57 13.89
CA ASN A 178 10.36 -28.81 13.10
C ASN A 178 11.54 -29.03 12.15
N VAL A 179 12.24 -27.97 11.72
CA VAL A 179 13.36 -28.07 10.75
C VAL A 179 14.70 -27.80 11.44
N MET A 180 14.77 -26.83 12.35
CA MET A 180 15.99 -26.51 13.12
C MET A 180 15.93 -27.11 14.53
N LYS A 181 16.29 -28.39 14.67
CA LYS A 181 16.27 -29.11 15.97
C LYS A 181 16.79 -28.24 17.15
N PRO A 182 16.23 -28.36 18.37
CA PRO A 182 16.27 -27.31 19.41
C PRO A 182 17.62 -27.09 20.14
N ASN A 183 18.72 -27.66 19.65
CA ASN A 183 19.92 -27.86 20.47
C ASN A 183 20.98 -26.75 20.36
N GLY A 184 20.69 -25.58 19.79
CA GLY A 184 21.69 -24.52 19.71
C GLY A 184 21.12 -23.10 19.64
N TRP A 185 21.35 -22.33 20.72
CA TRP A 185 21.34 -20.86 20.68
C TRP A 185 22.29 -20.30 19.60
N GLU A 186 23.22 -21.11 19.12
CA GLU A 186 24.14 -20.85 18.00
C GLU A 186 23.43 -20.55 16.68
N TYR A 187 22.22 -21.08 16.47
CA TYR A 187 21.42 -20.84 15.25
C TYR A 187 20.38 -19.73 15.41
N ALA A 188 20.25 -19.12 16.60
CA ALA A 188 19.28 -18.06 16.85
C ALA A 188 19.49 -16.84 15.94
N GLY A 189 20.76 -16.50 15.65
CA GLY A 189 21.10 -15.44 14.70
C GLY A 189 20.69 -15.78 13.26
N LEU A 190 20.96 -17.00 12.80
CA LEU A 190 20.55 -17.47 11.46
C LEU A 190 19.03 -17.55 11.32
N PHE A 191 18.33 -17.99 12.37
CA PHE A 191 16.86 -17.98 12.43
C PHE A 191 16.28 -16.56 12.37
N PHE A 192 16.88 -15.62 13.12
CA PHE A 192 16.50 -14.21 13.04
C PHE A 192 16.66 -13.67 11.62
N TRP A 193 17.79 -13.94 10.95
CA TRP A 193 17.98 -13.52 9.56
C TRP A 193 17.01 -14.20 8.59
N PHE A 194 16.78 -15.51 8.73
CA PHE A 194 15.88 -16.26 7.86
C PHE A 194 14.42 -15.82 8.01
N SER A 195 13.95 -15.57 9.23
CA SER A 195 12.60 -15.03 9.49
C SER A 195 12.43 -13.62 8.90
N ARG A 196 13.47 -12.77 8.92
CA ARG A 196 13.44 -11.45 8.27
C ARG A 196 13.43 -11.55 6.75
N ILE A 197 14.26 -12.41 6.17
CA ILE A 197 14.32 -12.60 4.70
C ILE A 197 13.03 -13.21 4.19
N SER A 198 12.50 -14.23 4.86
CA SER A 198 11.21 -14.84 4.51
C SER A 198 10.08 -13.81 4.61
N LEU A 199 10.01 -13.03 5.70
CA LEU A 199 9.04 -11.93 5.82
C LEU A 199 9.15 -10.94 4.64
N LEU A 200 10.36 -10.54 4.27
CA LEU A 200 10.59 -9.67 3.12
C LEU A 200 10.14 -10.34 1.81
N LEU A 201 10.43 -11.61 1.58
CA LEU A 201 10.02 -12.32 0.36
C LEU A 201 8.49 -12.49 0.30
N PHE A 202 7.87 -12.93 1.40
CA PHE A 202 6.42 -13.13 1.51
C PHE A 202 5.62 -11.83 1.43
N THR A 203 6.23 -10.67 1.65
CA THR A 203 5.56 -9.38 1.52
C THR A 203 5.90 -8.69 0.20
N LEU A 204 7.18 -8.65 -0.16
CA LEU A 204 7.66 -7.97 -1.37
C LEU A 204 7.20 -8.67 -2.65
N ILE A 205 7.19 -10.01 -2.72
CA ILE A 205 6.81 -10.73 -3.94
C ILE A 205 5.32 -10.52 -4.25
N PRO A 206 4.38 -10.85 -3.34
CA PRO A 206 2.96 -10.47 -3.44
C PRO A 206 2.72 -9.02 -3.84
N ALA A 207 3.47 -8.09 -3.26
CA ALA A 207 3.29 -6.67 -3.49
C ALA A 207 3.87 -6.18 -4.83
N ALA A 208 4.98 -6.74 -5.29
CA ALA A 208 5.64 -6.38 -6.54
C ALA A 208 4.92 -7.00 -7.76
N LEU A 209 4.30 -8.17 -7.61
CA LEU A 209 3.61 -8.88 -8.70
C LEU A 209 2.57 -8.01 -9.44
N PRO A 210 1.64 -7.30 -8.76
CA PRO A 210 0.72 -6.35 -9.39
C PRO A 210 1.45 -5.27 -10.21
N VAL A 211 2.50 -4.68 -9.64
CA VAL A 211 3.24 -3.59 -10.30
C VAL A 211 3.94 -4.12 -11.55
N LEU A 212 4.66 -5.23 -11.43
CA LEU A 212 5.37 -5.88 -12.54
C LEU A 212 4.41 -6.31 -13.66
N ALA A 213 3.22 -6.83 -13.30
CA ALA A 213 2.20 -7.22 -14.26
C ALA A 213 1.65 -6.03 -15.06
N LEU A 214 1.64 -4.83 -14.46
CA LEU A 214 1.09 -3.62 -15.07
C LEU A 214 2.12 -2.80 -15.88
N ILE A 215 3.44 -2.95 -15.65
CA ILE A 215 4.50 -2.27 -16.42
C ILE A 215 4.29 -2.31 -17.94
N PRO A 216 3.94 -3.45 -18.57
CA PRO A 216 3.74 -3.53 -20.02
C PRO A 216 2.62 -2.63 -20.54
N LEU A 217 1.61 -2.28 -19.73
CA LEU A 217 0.56 -1.34 -20.13
C LEU A 217 1.13 0.03 -20.49
N TYR A 218 2.22 0.41 -19.84
CA TYR A 218 2.85 1.70 -20.09
C TYR A 218 3.61 1.77 -21.41
N ARG A 219 3.95 0.61 -22.00
CA ARG A 219 4.50 0.54 -23.36
C ARG A 219 3.42 0.84 -24.40
N ASP A 220 2.21 0.35 -24.17
CA ASP A 220 1.05 0.44 -25.09
C ASP A 220 0.20 1.70 -24.90
N TRP A 221 0.55 2.58 -23.96
CA TRP A 221 -0.32 3.69 -23.53
C TRP A 221 -0.72 4.67 -24.66
N ASN A 222 0.15 4.87 -25.64
CA ASN A 222 -0.10 5.77 -26.78
C ASN A 222 -0.92 5.11 -27.90
N SER A 223 -1.03 3.78 -27.93
CA SER A 223 -1.64 3.02 -29.04
C SER A 223 -3.01 2.45 -28.71
N CYS A 224 -3.48 2.58 -27.46
CA CYS A 224 -4.70 1.96 -26.99
C CYS A 224 -5.70 2.96 -26.38
N SER A 225 -6.99 2.69 -26.56
CA SER A 225 -8.06 3.38 -25.83
C SER A 225 -8.07 2.95 -24.35
N LYS A 226 -8.64 3.78 -23.46
CA LYS A 226 -8.76 3.46 -22.02
C LYS A 226 -9.48 2.14 -21.75
N LYS A 227 -10.54 1.85 -22.52
CA LYS A 227 -11.30 0.58 -22.42
C LYS A 227 -10.46 -0.64 -22.82
N ALA A 228 -9.66 -0.51 -23.87
CA ALA A 228 -8.74 -1.58 -24.26
C ALA A 228 -7.63 -1.79 -23.21
N MET A 229 -7.13 -0.70 -22.62
CA MET A 229 -6.15 -0.77 -21.56
C MET A 229 -6.71 -1.35 -20.26
N SER A 230 -7.96 -1.06 -19.89
CA SER A 230 -8.60 -1.66 -18.71
C SER A 230 -8.78 -3.17 -18.87
N LEU A 231 -9.19 -3.65 -20.05
CA LEU A 231 -9.28 -5.09 -20.32
C LEU A 231 -7.90 -5.77 -20.28
N LYS A 232 -6.86 -5.14 -20.85
CA LYS A 232 -5.48 -5.64 -20.74
C LYS A 232 -5.00 -5.65 -19.29
N ALA A 233 -5.34 -4.63 -18.51
CA ALA A 233 -4.96 -4.51 -17.10
C ALA A 233 -5.64 -5.58 -16.26
N ALA A 234 -6.95 -5.79 -16.42
CA ALA A 234 -7.70 -6.84 -15.74
C ALA A 234 -7.12 -8.23 -16.03
N LYS A 235 -6.84 -8.54 -17.31
CA LYS A 235 -6.21 -9.82 -17.70
C LYS A 235 -4.84 -10.02 -17.05
N ARG A 236 -4.03 -8.97 -16.96
CA ARG A 236 -2.69 -9.02 -16.35
C ARG A 236 -2.74 -9.11 -14.83
N MET A 237 -3.74 -8.50 -14.20
CA MET A 237 -3.97 -8.53 -12.75
C MET A 237 -4.63 -9.81 -12.25
N ALA A 238 -5.30 -10.57 -13.13
CA ALA A 238 -5.93 -11.83 -12.76
C ALA A 238 -4.93 -12.82 -12.13
N ILE A 239 -3.73 -12.98 -12.71
CA ILE A 239 -2.72 -13.90 -12.19
C ILE A 239 -2.19 -13.45 -10.81
N PRO A 240 -1.69 -12.21 -10.63
CA PRO A 240 -1.31 -11.71 -9.30
C PRO A 240 -2.40 -11.87 -8.26
N VAL A 241 -3.65 -11.53 -8.58
CA VAL A 241 -4.77 -11.64 -7.63
C VAL A 241 -5.08 -13.09 -7.29
N MET A 242 -5.08 -14.01 -8.26
CA MET A 242 -5.26 -15.44 -7.98
C MET A 242 -4.13 -16.00 -7.11
N VAL A 243 -2.89 -15.57 -7.33
CA VAL A 243 -1.74 -15.97 -6.49
C VAL A 243 -1.93 -15.43 -5.06
N LEU A 244 -2.33 -14.17 -4.89
CA LEU A 244 -2.59 -13.59 -3.57
C LEU A 244 -3.70 -14.32 -2.82
N VAL A 245 -4.80 -14.62 -3.51
CA VAL A 245 -5.92 -15.38 -2.94
C VAL A 245 -5.48 -16.80 -2.57
N ALA A 246 -4.70 -17.47 -3.43
CA ALA A 246 -4.18 -18.81 -3.14
C ALA A 246 -3.24 -18.81 -1.93
N ILE A 247 -2.38 -17.79 -1.78
CA ILE A 247 -1.52 -17.64 -0.59
C ILE A 247 -2.37 -17.43 0.67
N HIS A 248 -3.48 -16.68 0.58
CA HIS A 248 -4.36 -16.43 1.71
C HIS A 248 -5.18 -17.66 2.15
N LEU A 249 -5.43 -18.61 1.23
CA LEU A 249 -6.23 -19.82 1.49
C LEU A 249 -5.40 -21.00 2.03
N ILE A 250 -4.07 -20.87 2.10
CA ILE A 250 -3.13 -21.90 2.59
C ILE A 250 -2.75 -21.57 4.03
#